data_AF-A0A7U9MP80-F1
#
_entry.id   AF-A0A7U9MP80-F1
#
_cell.length_a   1.000
_cell.length_b   1.000
_cell.length_c   1.000
_cell.angle_alpha   90.00
_cell.angle_beta   90.00
_cell.angle_gamma   90.00
#
_symmetry.space_group_name_H-M   'P 1'
#
loop_
_entity.id
_entity.type
_entity.pdbx_description
1 polymer ?
#
loop_
_entity_poly.entity_id
_entity_poly.type
_entity_poly.pdbx_seq_one_letter_code
_entity_poly.pdbx_strand_id
1 'polypeptide(L)'
;MKKDIEKALKEFLMDVRTAGEEGKKGIPLITFVYKEEDKAVLLKALPLPLADIQPERNIPAGKELLYRVDFFREGEAKVSFGVLPVIKEPATFLTLLDNAIKNGDRKAGYQGLCDYLKLHNALCGLEALAEGELSFAGRVEIKAGEEMKDRYTPANTAYYREVLSYVQTGRDILNACPYGTPLPPFPDRSVFMAGWHRENGQGSL
;
A
#
# COMPACT_ATOMS: atom_id res chain seq x y z
N MET A 1 12.55 -14.31 -13.81
CA MET A 1 13.45 -15.37 -14.35
C MET A 1 12.59 -16.46 -14.97
N LYS A 2 12.88 -16.89 -16.20
CA LYS A 2 12.16 -18.03 -16.82
C LYS A 2 12.56 -19.31 -16.09
N LYS A 3 11.57 -20.12 -15.74
CA LYS A 3 11.75 -21.40 -15.04
C LYS A 3 10.87 -22.45 -15.69
N ASP A 4 11.25 -23.70 -15.46
CA ASP A 4 10.30 -24.80 -15.57
C ASP A 4 9.02 -24.48 -14.77
N ILE A 5 7.86 -24.89 -15.29
CA ILE A 5 6.56 -24.55 -14.72
C ILE A 5 6.41 -25.13 -13.31
N GLU A 6 6.80 -26.40 -13.11
CA GLU A 6 6.69 -27.06 -11.82
C GLU A 6 7.59 -26.36 -10.79
N LYS A 7 8.81 -26.01 -11.20
CA LYS A 7 9.72 -25.25 -10.34
C LYS A 7 9.17 -23.87 -9.97
N ALA A 8 8.61 -23.13 -10.93
CA ALA A 8 8.01 -21.82 -10.68
C ALA A 8 6.83 -21.90 -9.70
N LEU A 9 5.95 -22.90 -9.88
CA LEU A 9 4.79 -23.09 -9.01
C LEU A 9 5.19 -23.53 -7.61
N LYS A 10 6.18 -24.43 -7.47
CA LYS A 10 6.73 -24.80 -6.15
C LYS A 10 7.23 -23.57 -5.40
N GLU A 11 8.04 -22.74 -6.05
CA GLU A 11 8.57 -21.51 -5.44
C GLU A 11 7.47 -20.48 -5.15
N PHE A 12 6.48 -20.34 -6.03
CA PHE A 12 5.32 -19.48 -5.82
C PHE A 12 4.49 -19.87 -4.59
N LEU A 13 4.44 -21.17 -4.28
CA LEU A 13 3.75 -21.71 -3.11
C LEU A 13 4.60 -21.67 -1.84
N MET A 14 5.90 -21.37 -1.92
CA MET A 14 6.74 -21.24 -0.73
C MET A 14 6.35 -20.03 0.11
N ASP A 15 6.55 -20.15 1.41
CA ASP A 15 6.27 -19.07 2.34
C ASP A 15 7.22 -17.87 2.15
N VAL A 16 6.68 -16.67 1.92
CA VAL A 16 7.43 -15.43 1.71
C VAL A 16 7.24 -14.41 2.83
N ARG A 17 6.57 -14.81 3.94
CA ARG A 17 6.10 -13.97 5.05
C ARG A 17 7.17 -13.12 5.78
N THR A 18 8.46 -13.28 5.50
CA THR A 18 9.57 -12.62 6.23
C THR A 18 10.41 -11.66 5.40
N ALA A 19 10.02 -11.31 4.18
CA ALA A 19 10.82 -10.44 3.32
C ALA A 19 10.67 -8.94 3.66
N GLY A 20 11.57 -8.40 4.50
CA GLY A 20 11.83 -6.96 4.62
C GLY A 20 11.04 -6.20 5.70
N GLU A 21 11.27 -4.89 5.79
CA GLU A 21 10.64 -4.00 6.80
C GLU A 21 9.14 -3.80 6.57
N GLU A 22 8.69 -3.77 5.32
CA GLU A 22 7.26 -3.61 4.99
C GLU A 22 6.41 -4.80 5.44
N GLY A 23 6.97 -6.02 5.43
CA GLY A 23 6.32 -7.19 6.03
C GLY A 23 6.12 -7.06 7.54
N LYS A 24 7.06 -6.40 8.25
CA LYS A 24 6.94 -6.12 9.69
C LYS A 24 5.88 -5.06 9.98
N LYS A 25 5.67 -4.12 9.04
CA LYS A 25 4.55 -3.17 9.11
C LYS A 25 3.20 -3.86 8.82
N GLY A 26 3.19 -5.11 8.35
CA GLY A 26 1.98 -5.82 7.96
C GLY A 26 1.41 -5.32 6.64
N ILE A 27 2.25 -4.82 5.73
CA ILE A 27 1.86 -4.48 4.36
C ILE A 27 1.76 -5.80 3.56
N PRO A 28 0.68 -6.03 2.79
CA PRO A 28 0.54 -7.22 1.97
C PRO A 28 1.69 -7.38 0.98
N LEU A 29 2.19 -8.61 0.84
CA LEU A 29 3.16 -8.98 -0.20
C LEU A 29 2.42 -9.66 -1.34
N ILE A 30 2.82 -9.35 -2.58
CA ILE A 30 2.22 -9.92 -3.77
C ILE A 30 3.29 -10.55 -4.65
N THR A 31 3.02 -11.78 -5.07
CA THR A 31 3.84 -12.54 -5.99
C THR A 31 3.07 -12.82 -7.27
N PHE A 32 3.74 -12.78 -8.42
CA PHE A 32 3.13 -12.98 -9.72
C PHE A 32 3.79 -14.10 -10.50
N VAL A 33 2.98 -14.86 -11.23
CA VAL A 33 3.41 -15.88 -12.20
C VAL A 33 2.62 -15.72 -13.48
N TYR A 34 3.32 -15.67 -14.61
CA TYR A 34 2.69 -15.77 -15.92
C TYR A 34 3.42 -16.78 -16.80
N LYS A 35 2.69 -17.33 -17.78
CA LYS A 35 3.22 -18.31 -18.72
C LYS A 35 3.89 -17.62 -19.92
N GLU A 36 5.02 -18.17 -20.33
CA GLU A 36 5.73 -17.77 -21.53
C GLU A 36 6.16 -19.02 -22.29
N GLU A 37 5.49 -19.27 -23.41
CA GLU A 37 5.64 -20.50 -24.21
C GLU A 37 5.38 -21.76 -23.36
N ASP A 38 6.37 -22.60 -23.18
CA ASP A 38 6.39 -23.82 -22.37
C ASP A 38 7.00 -23.61 -20.97
N LYS A 39 7.29 -22.36 -20.60
CA LYS A 39 7.91 -21.96 -19.32
C LYS A 39 7.02 -21.02 -18.51
N ALA A 40 7.41 -20.79 -17.26
CA ALA A 40 6.79 -19.81 -16.39
C ALA A 40 7.79 -18.74 -15.97
N VAL A 41 7.32 -17.49 -15.87
CA VAL A 41 8.06 -16.39 -15.28
C VAL A 41 7.49 -16.11 -13.90
N LEU A 42 8.30 -16.36 -12.88
CA LEU A 42 8.03 -15.95 -11.51
C LEU A 42 8.64 -14.56 -11.28
N LEU A 43 7.81 -13.61 -10.87
CA LEU A 43 8.25 -12.34 -10.31
C LEU A 43 8.29 -12.47 -8.79
N LYS A 44 9.35 -11.95 -8.18
CA LYS A 44 9.58 -12.04 -6.74
C LYS A 44 8.44 -11.36 -5.97
N ALA A 45 8.14 -11.86 -4.78
CA ALA A 45 7.25 -11.19 -3.83
C ALA A 45 7.72 -9.74 -3.58
N LEU A 46 6.81 -8.79 -3.76
CA LEU A 46 7.03 -7.38 -3.50
C LEU A 46 5.91 -6.85 -2.59
N PRO A 47 6.20 -5.84 -1.76
CA PRO A 47 5.15 -5.13 -1.04
C PRO A 47 4.14 -4.49 -1.99
N LEU A 48 2.90 -4.39 -1.53
CA LEU A 48 1.75 -4.00 -2.35
C LEU A 48 2.00 -2.76 -3.25
N PRO A 49 2.54 -1.62 -2.77
CA PRO A 49 2.76 -0.46 -3.66
C PRO A 49 3.72 -0.75 -4.83
N LEU A 50 4.76 -1.55 -4.58
CA LEU A 50 5.74 -1.93 -5.60
C LEU A 50 5.24 -3.05 -6.51
N ALA A 51 4.39 -3.92 -5.97
CA ALA A 51 3.71 -4.96 -6.74
C ALA A 51 2.61 -4.39 -7.64
N ASP A 52 1.92 -3.33 -7.20
CA ASP A 52 0.77 -2.77 -7.91
C ASP A 52 1.12 -2.29 -9.32
N ILE A 53 2.33 -1.72 -9.47
CA ILE A 53 2.84 -1.21 -10.74
C ILE A 53 3.47 -2.30 -11.64
N GLN A 54 3.62 -3.54 -11.16
CA GLN A 54 4.30 -4.60 -11.94
C GLN A 54 3.56 -4.95 -13.23
N PRO A 55 2.23 -5.16 -13.23
CA PRO A 55 1.52 -5.51 -14.46
C PRO A 55 1.57 -4.42 -15.53
N GLU A 56 1.64 -3.16 -15.11
CA GLU A 56 1.77 -2.02 -16.00
C GLU A 56 3.18 -1.92 -16.62
N ARG A 57 4.24 -2.13 -15.82
CA ARG A 57 5.62 -1.86 -16.23
C ARG A 57 6.38 -3.05 -16.79
N ASN A 58 6.16 -4.23 -16.22
CA ASN A 58 7.07 -5.37 -16.37
C ASN A 58 6.39 -6.63 -16.94
N ILE A 59 5.06 -6.68 -16.97
CA ILE A 59 4.32 -7.84 -17.51
C ILE A 59 3.81 -7.49 -18.91
N PRO A 60 4.17 -8.27 -19.94
CA PRO A 60 3.67 -8.03 -21.29
C PRO A 60 2.14 -8.15 -21.38
N ALA A 61 1.54 -7.38 -22.28
CA ALA A 61 0.14 -7.60 -22.68
C ALA A 61 -0.04 -8.99 -23.32
N GLY A 62 -1.28 -9.48 -23.31
CA GLY A 62 -1.62 -10.82 -23.81
C GLY A 62 -1.30 -11.95 -22.82
N LYS A 63 -0.94 -11.63 -21.58
CA LYS A 63 -0.64 -12.62 -20.53
C LYS A 63 -1.79 -12.76 -19.55
N GLU A 64 -2.15 -14.00 -19.24
CA GLU A 64 -2.92 -14.35 -18.04
C GLU A 64 -1.98 -14.39 -16.83
N LEU A 65 -2.45 -13.92 -15.68
CA LEU A 65 -1.60 -13.68 -14.52
C LEU A 65 -2.12 -14.40 -13.29
N LEU A 66 -1.40 -15.42 -12.84
CA LEU A 66 -1.60 -16.02 -11.53
C LEU A 66 -0.93 -15.13 -10.48
N TYR A 67 -1.64 -14.78 -9.43
CA TYR A 67 -1.10 -13.98 -8.34
C TYR A 67 -1.37 -14.64 -6.98
N ARG A 68 -0.48 -14.34 -6.03
CA ARG A 68 -0.59 -14.71 -4.62
C ARG A 68 -0.47 -13.44 -3.79
N VAL A 69 -1.31 -13.32 -2.78
CA VAL A 69 -1.28 -12.26 -1.77
C VAL A 69 -1.02 -12.91 -0.42
N ASP A 70 0.06 -12.51 0.24
CA ASP A 70 0.38 -12.84 1.62
C ASP A 70 0.04 -11.63 2.48
N PHE A 71 -0.83 -11.79 3.47
CA PHE A 71 -1.35 -10.68 4.26
C PHE A 71 -1.71 -11.13 5.69
N PHE A 72 -1.94 -10.18 6.59
CA PHE A 72 -2.39 -10.47 7.95
C PHE A 72 -3.90 -10.27 8.07
N ARG A 73 -4.53 -11.17 8.82
CA ARG A 73 -5.93 -11.06 9.19
C ARG A 73 -6.12 -11.69 10.57
N GLU A 74 -6.74 -10.97 11.49
CA GLU A 74 -7.05 -11.45 12.84
C GLU A 74 -5.77 -11.87 13.60
N GLY A 75 -4.66 -11.17 13.34
CA GLY A 75 -3.35 -11.49 13.91
C GLY A 75 -2.67 -12.74 13.30
N GLU A 76 -3.32 -13.40 12.34
CA GLU A 76 -2.79 -14.56 11.64
C GLU A 76 -2.33 -14.20 10.23
N ALA A 77 -1.24 -14.80 9.79
CA ALA A 77 -0.84 -14.72 8.40
C ALA A 77 -1.74 -15.61 7.53
N LYS A 78 -2.35 -15.01 6.51
CA LYS A 78 -3.20 -15.65 5.52
C LYS A 78 -2.59 -15.52 4.13
N VAL A 79 -3.05 -16.39 3.24
CA VAL A 79 -2.69 -16.37 1.83
C VAL A 79 -3.97 -16.40 1.00
N SER A 80 -4.01 -15.61 -0.07
CA SER A 80 -5.05 -15.68 -1.10
C SER A 80 -4.40 -15.80 -2.47
N PHE A 81 -5.10 -16.47 -3.38
CA PHE A 81 -4.67 -16.66 -4.75
C PHE A 81 -5.78 -16.22 -5.71
N GLY A 82 -5.38 -15.79 -6.89
CA GLY A 82 -6.33 -15.53 -7.97
C GLY A 82 -5.64 -15.53 -9.33
N VAL A 83 -6.46 -15.60 -10.37
CA VAL A 83 -6.03 -15.53 -11.76
C VAL A 83 -6.68 -14.32 -12.40
N LEU A 84 -5.87 -13.33 -12.75
CA LEU A 84 -6.35 -12.21 -13.55
C LEU A 84 -6.44 -12.64 -15.02
N PRO A 85 -7.52 -12.26 -15.72
CA PRO A 85 -7.69 -12.57 -17.13
C PRO A 85 -6.57 -11.92 -17.96
N VAL A 86 -6.51 -12.31 -19.23
CA VAL A 86 -5.54 -11.80 -20.19
C VAL A 86 -5.47 -10.26 -20.15
N ILE A 87 -4.30 -9.72 -19.85
CA ILE A 87 -4.03 -8.28 -19.81
C ILE A 87 -4.14 -7.74 -21.22
N LYS A 88 -5.23 -7.04 -21.53
CA LYS A 88 -5.45 -6.41 -22.84
C LYS A 88 -4.62 -5.13 -22.99
N GLU A 89 -4.63 -4.33 -21.94
CA GLU A 89 -3.93 -3.04 -21.86
C GLU A 89 -3.15 -2.99 -20.53
N PRO A 90 -1.93 -2.43 -20.52
CA PRO A 90 -1.17 -2.23 -19.30
C PRO A 90 -1.96 -1.38 -18.29
N ALA A 91 -2.09 -1.88 -17.07
CA ALA A 91 -2.73 -1.19 -15.95
C ALA A 91 -2.18 -1.72 -14.62
N THR A 92 -2.43 -1.01 -13.53
CA THR A 92 -2.01 -1.47 -12.20
C THR A 92 -2.74 -2.75 -11.80
N PHE A 93 -2.12 -3.56 -10.94
CA PHE A 93 -2.70 -4.80 -10.42
C PHE A 93 -4.07 -4.56 -9.79
N LEU A 94 -4.22 -3.54 -8.94
CA LEU A 94 -5.48 -3.24 -8.26
C LEU A 94 -6.57 -2.82 -9.26
N THR A 95 -6.20 -2.12 -10.32
CA THR A 95 -7.13 -1.76 -11.41
C THR A 95 -7.61 -3.00 -12.16
N LEU A 96 -6.68 -3.90 -12.51
CA LEU A 96 -6.99 -5.16 -13.19
C LEU A 96 -7.89 -6.06 -12.32
N LEU A 97 -7.56 -6.19 -11.03
CA LEU A 97 -8.33 -6.97 -10.06
C LEU A 97 -9.75 -6.44 -9.89
N ASP A 98 -9.90 -5.13 -9.68
CA ASP A 98 -11.21 -4.49 -9.50
C ASP A 98 -12.09 -4.65 -10.73
N ASN A 99 -11.52 -4.44 -11.92
CA ASN A 99 -12.24 -4.61 -13.18
C ASN A 99 -12.66 -6.06 -13.41
N ALA A 100 -11.78 -7.03 -13.13
CA ALA A 100 -12.11 -8.44 -13.29
C ALA A 100 -13.24 -8.87 -12.34
N ILE A 101 -13.20 -8.44 -11.08
CA ILE A 101 -14.26 -8.72 -10.09
C ILE A 101 -15.59 -8.07 -10.51
N LYS A 102 -15.57 -6.79 -10.91
CA LYS A 102 -16.77 -6.06 -11.38
C LYS A 102 -17.40 -6.69 -12.62
N ASN A 103 -16.59 -7.30 -13.48
CA ASN A 103 -17.05 -8.04 -14.65
C ASN A 103 -17.50 -9.48 -14.33
N GLY A 104 -17.49 -9.88 -13.04
CA GLY A 104 -17.99 -11.18 -12.59
C GLY A 104 -16.98 -12.33 -12.67
N ASP A 105 -15.69 -12.04 -12.89
CA ASP A 105 -14.66 -13.09 -12.90
C ASP A 105 -14.35 -13.59 -11.49
N ARG A 106 -14.94 -14.73 -11.15
CA ARG A 106 -14.75 -15.38 -9.84
C ARG A 106 -13.36 -15.99 -9.64
N LYS A 107 -12.57 -16.17 -10.71
CA LYS A 107 -11.18 -16.66 -10.59
C LYS A 107 -10.23 -15.53 -10.20
N ALA A 108 -10.59 -14.29 -10.54
CA ALA A 108 -9.78 -13.13 -10.24
C ALA A 108 -9.71 -12.83 -8.75
N GLY A 109 -10.77 -13.10 -7.97
CA GLY A 109 -10.79 -12.87 -6.53
C GLY A 109 -12.18 -12.48 -6.05
N TYR A 110 -12.25 -11.77 -4.93
CA TYR A 110 -13.50 -11.28 -4.34
C TYR A 110 -13.35 -9.83 -3.87
N GLN A 111 -14.46 -9.09 -3.83
CA GLN A 111 -14.48 -7.65 -3.59
C GLN A 111 -13.76 -7.24 -2.30
N GLY A 112 -13.99 -7.97 -1.21
CA GLY A 112 -13.37 -7.66 0.08
C GLY A 112 -11.84 -7.75 0.10
N LEU A 113 -11.21 -8.62 -0.70
CA LEU A 113 -9.75 -8.62 -0.86
C LEU A 113 -9.30 -7.38 -1.64
N CYS A 114 -10.01 -7.04 -2.71
CA CYS A 114 -9.69 -5.86 -3.52
C CYS A 114 -9.78 -4.57 -2.68
N ASP A 115 -10.84 -4.42 -1.88
CA ASP A 115 -11.04 -3.26 -1.02
C ASP A 115 -9.97 -3.19 0.08
N TYR A 116 -9.66 -4.32 0.73
CA TYR A 116 -8.57 -4.42 1.70
C TYR A 116 -7.24 -3.95 1.11
N LEU A 117 -6.88 -4.43 -0.09
CA LEU A 117 -5.64 -4.04 -0.74
C LEU A 117 -5.66 -2.56 -1.16
N LYS A 118 -6.76 -2.05 -1.72
CA LYS A 118 -6.89 -0.62 -2.05
C LYS A 118 -6.67 0.28 -0.83
N LEU A 119 -7.24 -0.08 0.32
CA LEU A 119 -7.06 0.66 1.57
C LEU A 119 -5.59 0.61 2.03
N HIS A 120 -4.96 -0.57 2.04
CA HIS A 120 -3.53 -0.67 2.34
C HIS A 120 -2.66 0.18 1.40
N ASN A 121 -2.96 0.19 0.11
CA ASN A 121 -2.21 0.98 -0.87
C ASN A 121 -2.36 2.48 -0.61
N ALA A 122 -3.58 2.95 -0.29
CA ALA A 122 -3.83 4.32 0.09
C ALA A 122 -3.07 4.74 1.36
N LEU A 123 -3.06 3.87 2.39
CA LEU A 123 -2.29 4.11 3.61
C LEU A 123 -0.78 4.20 3.35
N CYS A 124 -0.23 3.39 2.45
CA CYS A 124 1.18 3.48 2.05
C CYS A 124 1.49 4.80 1.32
N GLY A 125 0.57 5.27 0.46
CA GLY A 125 0.68 6.57 -0.18
C GLY A 125 0.68 7.73 0.81
N LEU A 126 -0.17 7.68 1.84
CA LEU A 126 -0.21 8.67 2.92
C LEU A 126 1.07 8.65 3.76
N GLU A 127 1.59 7.46 4.08
CA GLU A 127 2.86 7.29 4.79
C GLU A 127 4.00 7.97 4.03
N ALA A 128 4.16 7.61 2.74
CA ALA A 128 5.22 8.16 1.90
C ALA A 128 5.11 9.69 1.75
N LEU A 129 3.90 10.23 1.65
CA LEU A 129 3.67 11.67 1.61
C LEU A 129 4.09 12.33 2.92
N ALA A 130 3.64 11.81 4.07
CA ALA A 130 3.95 12.38 5.37
C ALA A 130 5.45 12.29 5.70
N GLU A 131 6.11 11.16 5.41
CA GLU A 131 7.56 11.00 5.55
C GLU A 131 8.33 11.98 4.66
N GLY A 132 7.90 12.18 3.40
CA GLY A 132 8.51 13.13 2.48
C GLY A 132 8.44 14.57 2.99
N GLU A 133 7.28 14.99 3.52
CA GLU A 133 7.06 16.32 4.06
C GLU A 133 7.88 16.56 5.34
N LEU A 134 7.96 15.56 6.22
CA LEU A 134 8.78 15.61 7.44
C LEU A 134 10.28 15.68 7.11
N SER A 135 10.73 14.94 6.09
CA SER A 135 12.12 14.99 5.63
C SER A 135 12.48 16.37 5.07
N PHE A 136 11.56 17.00 4.34
CA PHE A 136 11.75 18.35 3.81
C PHE A 136 11.81 19.40 4.93
N ALA A 137 10.92 19.31 5.94
CA ALA A 137 10.89 20.21 7.08
C ALA A 137 12.22 20.21 7.87
N GLY A 138 12.90 19.07 7.96
CA GLY A 138 14.22 18.95 8.61
C GLY A 138 15.40 19.53 7.82
N ARG A 139 15.23 19.91 6.55
CA ARG A 139 16.30 20.41 5.66
C ARG A 139 16.28 21.91 5.43
N VAL A 140 15.26 22.63 5.89
CA VAL A 140 15.19 24.09 5.74
C VAL A 140 16.10 24.73 6.79
N GLU A 141 17.34 25.05 6.41
CA GLU A 141 18.14 26.03 7.16
C GLU A 141 17.40 27.37 7.11
N ILE A 142 16.98 27.83 8.28
CA ILE A 142 16.26 29.10 8.45
C ILE A 142 17.23 30.23 8.08
N LYS A 143 17.08 30.81 6.89
CA LYS A 143 17.74 32.08 6.56
C LYS A 143 17.12 33.17 7.44
N ALA A 144 17.97 33.89 8.18
CA ALA A 144 17.55 34.96 9.06
C ALA A 144 16.70 36.00 8.30
N GLY A 145 15.42 36.12 8.68
CA GLY A 145 14.46 37.08 8.10
C GLY A 145 13.09 36.52 7.71
N GLU A 146 12.88 35.20 7.67
CA GLU A 146 11.56 34.58 7.38
C GLU A 146 10.82 34.08 8.63
N GLU A 147 10.51 34.97 9.59
CA GLU A 147 9.76 34.63 10.82
C GLU A 147 8.37 34.00 10.56
N MET A 148 7.79 34.22 9.37
CA MET A 148 6.46 33.71 9.03
C MET A 148 6.46 32.22 8.68
N LYS A 149 7.55 31.65 8.14
CA LYS A 149 7.65 30.21 7.87
C LYS A 149 7.86 29.41 9.16
N ASP A 150 8.54 30.01 10.13
CA ASP A 150 8.92 29.36 11.40
C ASP A 150 7.70 28.92 12.24
N ARG A 151 6.56 29.63 12.18
CA ARG A 151 5.33 29.21 12.89
C ARG A 151 4.57 28.06 12.21
N TYR A 152 4.69 27.93 10.90
CA TYR A 152 4.02 26.86 10.15
C TYR A 152 4.81 25.55 10.18
N THR A 153 6.13 25.60 10.36
CA THR A 153 6.98 24.40 10.42
C THR A 153 6.61 23.46 11.57
N PRO A 154 6.39 23.92 12.83
CA PRO A 154 5.94 23.07 13.93
C PRO A 154 4.54 22.50 13.70
N ALA A 155 3.60 23.32 13.22
CA ALA A 155 2.22 22.89 12.97
C ALA A 155 2.13 21.84 11.85
N ASN A 156 2.86 22.05 10.75
CA ASN A 156 2.97 21.07 9.66
C ASN A 156 3.67 19.78 10.14
N THR A 157 4.73 19.90 10.92
CA THR A 157 5.43 18.74 11.50
C THR A 157 4.49 17.93 12.40
N ALA A 158 3.71 18.60 13.27
CA ALA A 158 2.73 17.95 14.12
C ALA A 158 1.63 17.27 13.30
N TYR A 159 1.12 17.95 12.27
CA TYR A 159 0.11 17.40 11.37
C TYR A 159 0.59 16.14 10.65
N TYR A 160 1.79 16.13 10.05
CA TYR A 160 2.27 14.94 9.35
C TYR A 160 2.62 13.79 10.31
N ARG A 161 3.01 14.07 11.56
CA ARG A 161 3.10 13.03 12.60
C ARG A 161 1.72 12.44 12.94
N GLU A 162 0.68 13.27 12.99
CA GLU A 162 -0.70 12.80 13.17
C GLU A 162 -1.15 11.93 11.99
N VAL A 163 -0.80 12.30 10.76
CA VAL A 163 -1.04 11.46 9.56
C VAL A 163 -0.33 10.11 9.68
N LEU A 164 0.93 10.07 10.15
CA LEU A 164 1.63 8.80 10.37
C LEU A 164 0.98 7.95 11.48
N SER A 165 0.52 8.57 12.56
CA SER A 165 -0.24 7.91 13.63
C SER A 165 -1.55 7.30 13.11
N TYR A 166 -2.28 8.06 12.29
CA TYR A 166 -3.48 7.60 11.60
C TYR A 166 -3.17 6.39 10.70
N VAL A 167 -2.11 6.46 9.91
CA VAL A 167 -1.69 5.36 9.02
C VAL A 167 -1.40 4.09 9.80
N GLN A 168 -0.62 4.20 10.89
CA GLN A 168 -0.29 3.06 11.74
C GLN A 168 -1.56 2.43 12.32
N THR A 169 -2.43 3.26 12.92
CA THR A 169 -3.70 2.80 13.50
C THR A 169 -4.59 2.13 12.46
N GLY A 170 -4.73 2.73 11.27
CA GLY A 170 -5.52 2.17 10.19
C GLY A 170 -4.97 0.82 9.72
N ARG A 171 -3.65 0.68 9.63
CA ARG A 171 -3.00 -0.57 9.25
C ARG A 171 -3.22 -1.67 10.29
N ASP A 172 -3.10 -1.33 11.58
CA ASP A 172 -3.38 -2.26 12.68
C ASP A 172 -4.84 -2.74 12.65
N ILE A 173 -5.79 -1.85 12.38
CA ILE A 173 -7.21 -2.20 12.21
C ILE A 173 -7.40 -3.15 11.03
N LEU A 174 -6.84 -2.83 9.85
CA LEU A 174 -7.00 -3.67 8.66
C LEU A 174 -6.41 -5.07 8.86
N ASN A 175 -5.25 -5.16 9.53
CA ASN A 175 -4.59 -6.43 9.82
C ASN A 175 -5.28 -7.24 10.93
N ALA A 176 -5.96 -6.59 11.87
CA ALA A 176 -6.72 -7.26 12.92
C ALA A 176 -8.13 -7.67 12.45
N CYS A 177 -8.80 -6.84 11.65
CA CYS A 177 -10.18 -7.09 11.22
C CYS A 177 -10.45 -6.41 9.86
N PRO A 178 -10.23 -7.11 8.72
CA PRO A 178 -10.46 -6.52 7.40
C PRO A 178 -11.94 -6.27 7.09
N TYR A 179 -12.88 -6.74 7.93
CA TYR A 179 -14.32 -6.56 7.76
C TYR A 179 -14.98 -6.03 9.02
N GLY A 180 -15.55 -4.82 8.95
CA GLY A 180 -16.54 -4.35 9.92
C GLY A 180 -16.03 -3.35 10.96
N THR A 181 -14.72 -3.11 11.07
CA THR A 181 -14.20 -2.01 11.89
C THR A 181 -13.96 -0.80 10.98
N PRO A 182 -14.71 0.32 11.16
CA PRO A 182 -14.41 1.53 10.42
C PRO A 182 -13.03 2.06 10.82
N LEU A 183 -12.31 2.62 9.84
CA LEU A 183 -11.12 3.40 10.14
C LEU A 183 -11.50 4.61 11.01
N PRO A 184 -10.59 5.10 11.87
CA PRO A 184 -10.80 6.37 12.55
C PRO A 184 -11.08 7.49 11.54
N PRO A 185 -11.68 8.61 11.95
CA PRO A 185 -11.78 9.78 11.10
C PRO A 185 -10.39 10.22 10.61
N PHE A 186 -10.28 10.50 9.31
CA PHE A 186 -9.03 11.05 8.77
C PHE A 186 -8.73 12.40 9.43
N PRO A 187 -7.47 12.69 9.82
CA PRO A 187 -7.10 13.98 10.39
C PRO A 187 -7.19 15.05 9.31
N ASP A 188 -8.36 15.70 9.20
CA ASP A 188 -8.54 16.81 8.28
C ASP A 188 -7.57 17.96 8.63
N ARG A 189 -6.81 18.40 7.63
CA ARG A 189 -5.77 19.41 7.85
C ARG A 189 -6.34 20.72 8.38
N SER A 190 -7.47 21.19 7.85
CA SER A 190 -8.05 22.46 8.28
C SER A 190 -8.53 22.38 9.73
N VAL A 191 -9.19 21.29 10.09
CA VAL A 191 -9.63 21.03 11.48
C VAL A 191 -8.43 20.93 12.42
N PHE A 192 -7.40 20.16 12.05
CA PHE A 192 -6.19 20.00 12.84
C PHE A 192 -5.49 21.35 13.07
N MET A 193 -5.27 22.12 12.00
CA MET A 193 -4.58 23.42 12.09
C MET A 193 -5.35 24.41 12.96
N ALA A 194 -6.68 24.46 12.84
CA ALA A 194 -7.51 25.30 13.70
C ALA A 194 -7.41 24.91 15.18
N GLY A 195 -7.35 23.61 15.50
CA GLY A 195 -7.08 23.11 16.84
C GLY A 195 -5.70 23.53 17.35
N TRP A 196 -4.67 23.20 16.56
CA TRP A 196 -3.27 23.46 16.90
C TRP A 196 -3.01 24.94 17.21
N HIS A 197 -3.54 25.86 16.39
CA HIS A 197 -3.36 27.29 16.62
C HIS A 197 -4.11 27.83 17.84
N ARG A 198 -5.26 27.25 18.22
CA ARG A 198 -5.94 27.65 19.46
C ARG A 198 -5.14 27.24 20.69
N GLU A 199 -4.53 26.06 20.66
CA GLU A 199 -3.76 25.51 21.78
C GLU A 199 -2.37 26.13 21.90
N ASN A 200 -1.71 26.41 20.78
CA ASN A 200 -0.32 26.87 20.73
C ASN A 200 -0.18 28.37 20.39
N GLY A 201 -1.29 29.06 20.09
CA GLY A 201 -1.32 30.49 19.78
C GLY A 201 -1.58 31.40 20.98
N GLN A 202 -1.87 30.87 22.17
CA GLN A 202 -2.12 31.65 23.39
C GLN A 202 -0.82 32.08 24.11
N GLY A 203 0.15 32.58 23.34
CA GLY A 203 1.36 33.20 23.86
C GLY A 203 1.59 34.57 23.20
N SER A 204 1.22 35.63 23.93
CA SER A 204 1.39 37.08 23.67
C SER A 204 0.08 37.83 23.48
N LEU A 205 -0.56 38.16 24.60
CA LEU A 205 -1.12 39.49 24.86
C LEU A 205 -0.60 39.94 26.22
#